data_AF-A0A817BCM8-F1
#
_entry.id   AF-A0A817BCM8-F1
#
_cell.length_a   1.000
_cell.length_b   1.000
_cell.length_c   1.000
_cell.angle_alpha   90.00
_cell.angle_beta   90.00
_cell.angle_gamma   90.00
#
_symmetry.space_group_name_H-M   'P 1'
#
loop_
_entity.id
_entity.type
_entity.pdbx_description
1 polymer ?
#
loop_
_entity_poly.entity_id
_entity_poly.type
_entity_poly.pdbx_seq_one_letter_code
_entity_poly.pdbx_strand_id
1 'polypeptide(L)'
;MKNLWEKRRQPTPIEYEKACQIINNNQNRQNDYEQLTIPKLNDQYVQTISQYVQMFIDSLIQLKQRLDKQRQIASTSKEPKFLVWDKNDDIDLQFVTASANLRAYIFGINLTSKFDVKSMAGNIIPAVATTNAIVAGITVLQARKILANLPHSSTDYRLTSIKELTNVFVSTDRKTGAIIQPILLEKPNPECYQCNNHEQFVRVKVNMSLFTLHSLYEHLIRKHLKMNKPDVYINDGSNRILISADDEDNENNDEKMSKTLDQFKLIHGTILLCDEESDSINEISNTESIQNMKIKLMLEHTNTITNKDEYIIIDDQINKEIKQTLKRKLSDNDDDDVEHLDDYQNELNIVKKTKQLSTVSHENDRDHIHISRAMFDNDPMLVHTNGYHQNTSDTNLKITLKKNKLNNDGKFSFS
;
A
#
# COMPACT_ATOMS: atom_id res chain seq x y z
N MET A 1 3.50 -20.93 31.87
CA MET A 1 3.59 -19.45 31.78
C MET A 1 2.48 -18.80 32.61
N LYS A 2 2.56 -18.86 33.96
CA LYS A 2 1.52 -18.26 34.83
C LYS A 2 1.58 -16.73 34.83
N ASN A 3 2.78 -16.18 34.70
CA ASN A 3 3.08 -14.75 34.74
C ASN A 3 2.36 -13.93 33.64
N LEU A 4 1.94 -14.57 32.54
CA LEU A 4 1.22 -13.89 31.45
C LEU A 4 -0.20 -13.43 31.84
N TRP A 5 -0.81 -14.05 32.86
CA TRP A 5 -2.21 -13.86 33.23
C TRP A 5 -2.39 -13.11 34.56
N GLU A 6 -1.32 -12.57 35.14
CA GLU A 6 -1.39 -11.83 36.40
C GLU A 6 -2.23 -10.55 36.29
N LYS A 7 -2.21 -9.91 35.11
CA LYS A 7 -2.93 -8.65 34.83
C LYS A 7 -4.06 -8.79 33.81
N ARG A 8 -4.28 -9.99 33.25
CA ARG A 8 -5.21 -10.23 32.15
C ARG A 8 -6.04 -11.48 32.42
N ARG A 9 -7.29 -11.50 31.93
CA ARG A 9 -8.15 -12.67 32.01
C ARG A 9 -7.47 -13.90 31.38
N GLN A 10 -7.51 -15.02 32.08
CA GLN A 10 -6.99 -16.29 31.58
C GLN A 10 -7.89 -16.86 30.46
N PRO A 11 -7.32 -17.44 29.39
CA PRO A 11 -8.10 -18.07 28.33
C PRO A 11 -8.97 -19.22 28.86
N THR A 12 -10.21 -19.31 28.36
CA THR A 12 -11.16 -20.39 28.66
C THR A 12 -11.14 -21.42 27.51
N PRO A 13 -10.64 -22.64 27.73
CA PRO A 13 -10.58 -23.66 26.68
C PRO A 13 -11.98 -24.05 26.17
N ILE A 14 -12.07 -24.36 24.88
CA ILE A 14 -13.26 -24.97 24.28
C ILE A 14 -13.03 -26.48 24.27
N GLU A 15 -13.90 -27.23 24.94
CA GLU A 15 -13.92 -28.69 24.83
C GLU A 15 -14.77 -29.12 23.63
N TYR A 16 -14.19 -29.92 22.74
CA TYR A 16 -14.82 -30.33 21.49
C TYR A 16 -16.19 -30.98 21.70
N GLU A 17 -16.30 -31.94 22.62
CA GLU A 17 -17.53 -32.68 22.90
C GLU A 17 -18.67 -31.75 23.34
N LYS A 18 -18.38 -30.79 24.23
CA LYS A 18 -19.34 -29.80 24.72
C LYS A 18 -19.76 -28.84 23.61
N ALA A 19 -18.84 -28.43 22.74
CA ALA A 19 -19.15 -27.52 21.64
C ALA A 19 -20.03 -28.16 20.56
N CYS A 20 -19.86 -29.46 20.31
CA CYS A 20 -20.71 -30.24 19.40
C CYS A 20 -22.11 -30.51 19.98
N GLN A 21 -22.25 -30.63 21.31
CA GLN A 21 -23.57 -30.84 21.95
C GLN A 21 -24.49 -29.62 21.90
N ILE A 22 -23.94 -28.42 21.72
CA ILE A 22 -24.70 -27.16 21.57
C ILE A 22 -25.54 -27.14 20.27
N ILE A 23 -25.23 -28.00 19.29
CA ILE A 23 -25.96 -28.13 18.02
C ILE A 23 -27.45 -28.48 18.24
N ASN A 24 -27.77 -29.27 19.27
CA ASN A 24 -29.12 -29.83 19.43
C ASN A 24 -30.10 -28.96 20.22
N ASN A 25 -29.61 -28.02 21.04
CA ASN A 25 -30.49 -27.24 21.95
C ASN A 25 -30.89 -25.86 21.40
N ASN A 26 -30.29 -25.41 20.30
CA ASN A 26 -30.48 -24.06 19.77
C ASN A 26 -31.47 -23.93 18.60
N GLN A 27 -32.16 -25.01 18.20
CA GLN A 27 -33.29 -24.88 17.26
C GLN A 27 -34.48 -24.09 17.83
N ASN A 28 -34.49 -23.79 19.14
CA ASN A 28 -35.59 -23.08 19.82
C ASN A 28 -35.23 -21.66 20.33
N ARG A 29 -34.11 -21.05 19.92
CA ARG A 29 -33.76 -19.65 20.30
C ARG A 29 -33.62 -18.70 19.12
N GLN A 30 -34.43 -18.86 18.08
CA GLN A 30 -34.80 -17.73 17.22
C GLN A 30 -36.17 -17.26 17.71
N ASN A 31 -36.24 -16.03 18.28
CA ASN A 31 -37.39 -15.11 18.23
C ASN A 31 -37.48 -14.02 19.33
N ASP A 32 -36.42 -13.72 20.10
CA ASP A 32 -36.55 -12.72 21.20
C ASP A 32 -35.83 -11.36 20.99
N TYR A 33 -35.45 -11.00 19.76
CA TYR A 33 -35.07 -9.61 19.45
C TYR A 33 -35.58 -9.20 18.06
N GLU A 34 -36.86 -8.88 18.01
CA GLU A 34 -37.49 -8.26 16.86
C GLU A 34 -37.36 -6.73 16.93
N GLN A 35 -37.24 -6.12 15.74
CA GLN A 35 -37.65 -4.75 15.39
C GLN A 35 -36.66 -3.59 15.64
N LEU A 36 -35.75 -3.41 14.66
CA LEU A 36 -35.43 -2.12 13.98
C LEU A 36 -34.26 -2.23 12.96
N THR A 37 -33.75 -3.42 12.67
CA THR A 37 -32.50 -3.57 11.93
C THR A 37 -32.68 -3.70 10.43
N ILE A 38 -31.98 -2.81 9.70
CA ILE A 38 -31.68 -2.85 8.27
C ILE A 38 -31.45 -4.31 7.80
N PRO A 39 -31.98 -4.73 6.64
CA PRO A 39 -31.74 -6.07 6.11
C PRO A 39 -30.24 -6.35 6.03
N LYS A 40 -29.76 -7.32 6.80
CA LYS A 40 -28.36 -7.77 6.77
C LYS A 40 -28.19 -8.92 5.80
N LEU A 41 -27.08 -8.93 5.09
CA LEU A 41 -26.63 -10.07 4.29
C LEU A 41 -26.28 -11.24 5.22
N ASN A 42 -26.39 -12.48 4.72
CA ASN A 42 -26.08 -13.68 5.52
C ASN A 42 -24.68 -13.63 6.16
N ASP A 43 -23.68 -13.09 5.45
CA ASP A 43 -22.30 -12.99 5.94
C ASP A 43 -22.08 -11.92 7.03
N GLN A 44 -23.06 -11.04 7.26
CA GLN A 44 -23.03 -9.99 8.29
C GLN A 44 -23.59 -10.47 9.64
N TYR A 45 -24.16 -11.67 9.70
CA TYR A 45 -24.58 -12.27 10.96
C TYR A 45 -23.38 -12.92 11.66
N VAL A 46 -23.26 -12.65 12.96
CA VAL A 46 -22.33 -13.35 13.84
C VAL A 46 -22.94 -14.71 14.18
N GLN A 47 -22.15 -15.76 14.03
CA GLN A 47 -22.62 -17.12 14.29
C GLN A 47 -22.37 -17.54 15.74
N THR A 48 -23.02 -18.61 16.16
CA THR A 48 -22.77 -19.23 17.46
C THR A 48 -21.44 -20.00 17.47
N ILE A 49 -20.89 -20.25 18.65
CA ILE A 49 -19.66 -21.04 18.81
C ILE A 49 -19.78 -22.42 18.16
N SER A 50 -20.94 -23.06 18.32
CA SER A 50 -21.21 -24.38 17.74
C SER A 50 -21.15 -24.36 16.21
N GLN A 51 -21.73 -23.33 15.58
CA GLN A 51 -21.65 -23.14 14.13
C GLN A 51 -20.22 -22.83 13.67
N TYR A 52 -19.44 -22.03 14.42
CA TYR A 52 -18.03 -21.82 14.10
C TYR A 52 -17.19 -23.10 14.24
N VAL A 53 -17.48 -23.96 15.21
CA VAL A 53 -16.82 -25.28 15.31
C VAL A 53 -17.13 -26.14 14.09
N GLN A 54 -18.39 -26.20 13.66
CA GLN A 54 -18.77 -26.96 12.47
C GLN A 54 -18.10 -26.38 11.21
N MET A 55 -18.12 -25.06 11.03
CA MET A 55 -17.45 -24.36 9.93
C MET A 55 -15.95 -24.64 9.91
N PHE A 56 -15.28 -24.69 11.06
CA PHE A 56 -13.86 -25.05 11.16
C PHE A 56 -13.60 -26.48 10.66
N ILE A 57 -14.41 -27.45 11.08
CA ILE A 57 -14.27 -28.85 10.69
C ILE A 57 -14.50 -29.01 9.18
N ASP A 58 -15.59 -28.46 8.66
CA ASP A 58 -15.99 -28.60 7.27
C ASP A 58 -14.96 -27.97 6.33
N SER A 59 -14.47 -26.77 6.68
CA SER A 59 -13.42 -26.10 5.90
C SER A 59 -12.09 -26.84 5.98
N LEU A 60 -11.70 -27.36 7.15
CA LEU A 60 -10.47 -28.13 7.31
C LEU A 60 -10.47 -29.44 6.48
N ILE A 61 -11.59 -30.16 6.46
CA ILE A 61 -11.75 -31.37 5.63
C ILE A 61 -11.58 -31.02 4.15
N GLN A 62 -12.21 -29.95 3.68
CA GLN A 62 -12.11 -29.52 2.29
C GLN A 62 -10.71 -29.04 1.91
N LEU A 63 -10.05 -28.27 2.78
CA LEU A 63 -8.65 -27.83 2.57
C LEU A 63 -7.70 -29.03 2.50
N LYS A 64 -7.88 -30.03 3.37
CA LYS A 64 -7.10 -31.27 3.31
C LYS A 64 -7.28 -31.98 1.97
N GLN A 65 -8.53 -32.15 1.52
CA GLN A 65 -8.81 -32.78 0.22
C GLN A 65 -8.18 -32.01 -0.95
N ARG A 66 -8.18 -30.67 -0.92
CA ARG A 66 -7.50 -29.84 -1.92
C ARG A 66 -5.99 -30.08 -1.94
N LEU A 67 -5.36 -30.11 -0.77
CA LEU A 67 -3.93 -30.37 -0.63
C LEU A 67 -3.56 -31.78 -1.11
N ASP A 68 -4.36 -32.80 -0.75
CA ASP A 68 -4.13 -34.18 -1.18
C ASP A 68 -4.24 -34.31 -2.70
N LYS A 69 -5.21 -33.65 -3.34
CA LYS A 69 -5.33 -33.60 -4.81
C LYS A 69 -4.11 -32.95 -5.47
N GLN A 70 -3.62 -31.83 -4.94
CA GLN A 70 -2.42 -31.17 -5.46
C GLN A 70 -1.19 -32.07 -5.36
N ARG A 71 -1.04 -32.82 -4.26
CA ARG A 71 0.05 -33.78 -4.08
C ARG A 71 -0.02 -34.96 -5.06
N GLN A 72 -1.22 -35.45 -5.37
CA GLN A 72 -1.41 -36.54 -6.33
C GLN A 72 -1.06 -36.12 -7.77
N ILE A 73 -1.50 -34.93 -8.19
CA ILE A 73 -1.22 -34.38 -9.53
C ILE A 73 0.29 -34.13 -9.72
N ALA A 74 0.97 -33.69 -8.67
CA ALA A 74 2.38 -33.30 -8.71
C ALA A 74 3.34 -34.43 -8.32
N SER A 75 2.98 -35.70 -8.55
CA SER A 75 3.72 -36.90 -8.14
C SER A 75 5.16 -36.99 -8.68
N THR A 76 5.55 -36.08 -9.57
CA THR A 76 6.90 -35.94 -10.17
C THR A 76 7.71 -34.72 -9.70
N SER A 77 7.14 -33.76 -8.94
CA SER A 77 7.87 -32.55 -8.52
C SER A 77 8.41 -32.65 -7.09
N LYS A 78 9.69 -32.33 -6.88
CA LYS A 78 10.35 -32.30 -5.55
C LYS A 78 9.93 -31.11 -4.67
N GLU A 79 9.17 -30.15 -5.20
CA GLU A 79 8.80 -28.95 -4.44
C GLU A 79 7.73 -29.23 -3.37
N PRO A 80 7.88 -28.67 -2.15
CA PRO A 80 6.85 -28.75 -1.13
C PRO A 80 5.58 -28.02 -1.58
N LYS A 81 4.45 -28.74 -1.61
CA LYS A 81 3.15 -28.16 -1.96
C LYS A 81 2.46 -27.58 -0.73
N PHE A 82 2.02 -26.34 -0.87
CA PHE A 82 1.27 -25.59 0.12
C PHE A 82 0.03 -24.97 -0.53
N LEU A 83 -1.02 -24.77 0.28
CA LEU A 83 -2.18 -23.98 -0.14
C LEU A 83 -1.83 -22.50 -0.02
N VAL A 84 -2.29 -21.70 -0.99
CA VAL A 84 -2.19 -20.24 -0.95
C VAL A 84 -3.56 -19.72 -0.57
N TRP A 85 -3.61 -18.90 0.47
CA TRP A 85 -4.85 -18.30 0.94
C TRP A 85 -5.41 -17.28 -0.07
N ASP A 86 -6.70 -17.40 -0.40
CA ASP A 86 -7.44 -16.41 -1.19
C ASP A 86 -8.68 -15.90 -0.44
N LYS A 87 -8.76 -14.57 -0.25
CA LYS A 87 -9.93 -13.88 0.32
C LYS A 87 -11.24 -14.11 -0.45
N ASN A 88 -11.15 -14.50 -1.72
CA ASN A 88 -12.31 -14.78 -2.57
C ASN A 88 -12.70 -16.25 -2.59
N ASP A 89 -11.86 -17.16 -2.09
CA ASP A 89 -12.23 -18.55 -1.90
C ASP A 89 -13.07 -18.70 -0.62
N ASP A 90 -14.25 -19.27 -0.76
CA ASP A 90 -15.20 -19.37 0.33
C ASP A 90 -14.69 -20.29 1.47
N ILE A 91 -13.98 -21.35 1.13
CA ILE A 91 -13.48 -22.34 2.10
C ILE A 91 -12.29 -21.78 2.89
N ASP A 92 -11.37 -21.09 2.21
CA ASP A 92 -10.25 -20.40 2.83
C ASP A 92 -10.77 -19.34 3.83
N LEU A 93 -11.78 -18.57 3.42
CA LEU A 93 -12.39 -17.54 4.26
C LEU A 93 -13.15 -18.15 5.44
N GLN A 94 -13.89 -19.24 5.24
CA GLN A 94 -14.57 -19.97 6.31
C GLN A 94 -13.57 -20.48 7.35
N PHE A 95 -12.45 -21.06 6.92
CA PHE A 95 -11.40 -21.55 7.81
C PHE A 95 -10.82 -20.43 8.68
N VAL A 96 -10.48 -19.28 8.08
CA VAL A 96 -9.97 -18.11 8.81
C VAL A 96 -11.03 -17.54 9.75
N THR A 97 -12.28 -17.40 9.29
CA THR A 97 -13.40 -16.86 10.08
C THR A 97 -13.68 -17.71 11.32
N ALA A 98 -13.76 -19.02 11.15
CA ALA A 98 -14.00 -19.95 12.24
C ALA A 98 -12.82 -19.95 13.23
N SER A 99 -11.58 -20.08 12.73
CA SER A 99 -10.38 -20.10 13.56
C SER A 99 -10.21 -18.82 14.39
N ALA A 100 -10.42 -17.66 13.77
CA ALA A 100 -10.31 -16.36 14.44
C ALA A 100 -11.39 -16.19 15.52
N ASN A 101 -12.63 -16.56 15.23
CA ASN A 101 -13.74 -16.43 16.19
C ASN A 101 -13.64 -17.42 17.35
N LEU A 102 -13.22 -18.67 17.11
CA LEU A 102 -12.96 -19.63 18.17
C LEU A 102 -11.83 -19.14 19.09
N ARG A 103 -10.77 -18.56 18.51
CA ARG A 103 -9.72 -17.92 19.30
C ARG A 103 -10.24 -16.71 20.07
N ALA A 104 -11.02 -15.84 19.44
CA ALA A 104 -11.61 -14.67 20.10
C ALA A 104 -12.43 -15.09 21.33
N TYR A 105 -13.28 -16.11 21.19
CA TYR A 105 -14.05 -16.68 22.29
C TYR A 105 -13.18 -17.16 23.46
N ILE A 106 -12.11 -17.91 23.17
CA ILE A 106 -11.17 -18.42 24.18
C ILE A 106 -10.59 -17.27 25.03
N PHE A 107 -10.32 -16.13 24.41
CA PHE A 107 -9.75 -14.95 25.09
C PHE A 107 -10.81 -13.95 25.58
N GLY A 108 -12.11 -14.24 25.47
CA GLY A 108 -13.19 -13.35 25.87
C GLY A 108 -13.31 -12.09 25.02
N ILE A 109 -12.90 -12.17 23.74
CA ILE A 109 -13.03 -11.10 22.74
C ILE A 109 -14.34 -11.30 21.99
N ASN A 110 -14.99 -10.20 21.60
CA ASN A 110 -16.22 -10.24 20.82
C ASN A 110 -16.04 -10.97 19.49
N LEU A 111 -17.04 -11.76 19.12
CA LEU A 111 -17.08 -12.45 17.83
C LEU A 111 -17.37 -11.47 16.69
N THR A 112 -16.87 -11.79 15.51
CA THR A 112 -16.93 -10.96 14.31
C THR A 112 -17.61 -11.72 13.17
N SER A 113 -18.35 -11.00 12.34
CA SER A 113 -19.05 -11.61 11.20
C SER A 113 -18.06 -12.08 10.13
N LYS A 114 -18.48 -13.00 9.26
CA LYS A 114 -17.64 -13.44 8.12
C LYS A 114 -17.30 -12.28 7.19
N PHE A 115 -18.24 -11.34 7.02
CA PHE A 115 -18.04 -10.10 6.27
C PHE A 115 -16.89 -9.26 6.84
N ASP A 116 -16.88 -9.02 8.15
CA ASP A 116 -15.85 -8.20 8.81
C ASP A 116 -14.49 -8.90 8.78
N VAL A 117 -14.47 -10.23 9.00
CA VAL A 117 -13.25 -11.03 8.87
C VAL A 117 -12.69 -10.93 7.45
N LYS A 118 -13.53 -11.00 6.42
CA LYS A 118 -13.10 -10.85 5.03
C LYS A 118 -12.45 -9.50 4.77
N SER A 119 -13.03 -8.43 5.32
CA SER A 119 -12.48 -7.08 5.20
C SER A 119 -11.11 -6.96 5.86
N MET A 120 -10.97 -7.43 7.11
CA MET A 120 -9.72 -7.36 7.87
C MET A 120 -8.63 -8.28 7.30
N ALA A 121 -8.93 -9.56 7.05
CA ALA A 121 -7.97 -10.53 6.57
C ALA A 121 -7.52 -10.22 5.13
N GLY A 122 -8.44 -9.71 4.30
CA GLY A 122 -8.18 -9.34 2.91
C GLY A 122 -7.57 -7.96 2.72
N ASN A 123 -7.42 -7.16 3.79
CA ASN A 123 -7.09 -5.73 3.71
C ASN A 123 -7.94 -5.02 2.65
N ILE A 124 -9.26 -5.25 2.66
CA ILE A 124 -10.15 -4.76 1.60
C ILE A 124 -10.28 -3.25 1.70
N ILE A 125 -9.89 -2.57 0.62
CA ILE A 125 -10.18 -1.15 0.41
C ILE A 125 -11.51 -1.06 -0.35
N PRO A 126 -12.56 -0.43 0.23
CA PRO A 126 -13.81 -0.20 -0.48
C PRO A 126 -13.57 0.57 -1.77
N ALA A 127 -14.20 0.15 -2.87
CA ALA A 127 -14.06 0.78 -4.17
C ALA A 127 -15.44 1.11 -4.76
N VAL A 128 -15.54 2.28 -5.39
CA VAL A 128 -16.74 2.73 -6.10
C VAL A 128 -16.35 3.18 -7.50
N ALA A 129 -17.13 2.77 -8.51
CA ALA A 129 -16.84 3.04 -9.92
C ALA A 129 -16.64 4.54 -10.24
N THR A 130 -17.39 5.42 -9.56
CA THR A 130 -17.30 6.87 -9.75
C THR A 130 -15.94 7.44 -9.40
N THR A 131 -15.29 6.93 -8.35
CA THR A 131 -13.95 7.38 -7.95
C THR A 131 -12.93 7.04 -9.03
N ASN A 132 -13.00 5.83 -9.60
CA ASN A 132 -12.13 5.42 -10.71
C ASN A 132 -12.36 6.27 -11.96
N ALA A 133 -13.62 6.59 -12.28
CA ALA A 133 -13.95 7.45 -13.43
C ALA A 133 -13.38 8.87 -13.26
N ILE A 134 -13.49 9.46 -12.07
CA ILE A 134 -12.93 10.79 -11.75
C ILE A 134 -11.41 10.77 -11.88
N VAL A 135 -10.73 9.79 -11.26
CA VAL A 135 -9.27 9.67 -11.31
C VAL A 135 -8.77 9.41 -12.74
N ALA A 136 -9.47 8.60 -13.53
CA ALA A 136 -9.13 8.37 -14.93
C ALA A 136 -9.24 9.65 -15.76
N GLY A 137 -10.32 10.43 -15.59
CA GLY A 137 -10.48 11.73 -16.26
C GLY A 137 -9.36 12.72 -15.90
N ILE A 138 -9.03 12.83 -14.61
CA ILE A 138 -7.92 13.65 -14.13
C ILE A 138 -6.58 13.19 -14.73
N THR A 139 -6.36 11.88 -14.82
CA THR A 139 -5.13 11.30 -15.40
C THR A 139 -4.97 11.72 -16.87
N VAL A 140 -6.02 11.62 -17.68
CA VAL A 140 -5.99 12.07 -19.08
C VAL A 140 -5.74 13.57 -19.19
N LEU A 141 -6.34 14.37 -18.30
CA LEU A 141 -6.10 15.83 -18.27
C LEU A 141 -4.63 16.18 -17.93
N GLN A 142 -4.01 15.47 -16.99
CA GLN A 142 -2.58 15.65 -16.67
C GLN A 142 -1.68 15.13 -17.80
N ALA A 143 -2.01 13.99 -18.40
CA ALA A 143 -1.29 13.45 -19.55
C ALA A 143 -1.30 14.42 -20.74
N ARG A 144 -2.45 15.05 -21.03
CA ARG A 144 -2.56 16.08 -22.07
C ARG A 144 -1.61 17.26 -21.80
N LYS A 145 -1.49 17.71 -20.55
CA LYS A 145 -0.53 18.77 -20.16
C LYS A 145 0.92 18.34 -20.38
N ILE A 146 1.25 17.09 -20.07
CA ILE A 146 2.59 16.52 -20.34
C ILE A 146 2.85 16.56 -21.85
N LEU A 147 1.97 15.96 -22.65
CA LEU A 147 2.12 15.87 -24.11
C LEU A 147 2.23 17.25 -24.78
N ALA A 148 1.47 18.24 -24.30
CA ALA A 148 1.53 19.61 -24.81
C ALA A 148 2.86 20.32 -24.49
N ASN A 149 3.59 19.87 -23.47
CA ASN A 149 4.87 20.43 -23.05
C ASN A 149 6.07 19.51 -23.37
N LEU A 150 5.85 18.42 -24.10
CA LEU A 150 6.94 17.56 -24.58
C LEU A 150 7.73 18.31 -25.66
N PRO A 151 9.06 18.18 -25.65
CA PRO A 151 9.88 18.83 -26.65
C PRO A 151 9.59 18.29 -28.06
N HIS A 152 9.39 19.20 -29.01
CA HIS A 152 9.13 18.86 -30.42
C HIS A 152 10.38 18.41 -31.19
N SER A 153 11.56 18.44 -30.55
CA SER A 153 12.83 17.99 -31.11
C SER A 153 13.72 17.39 -30.02
N SER A 154 14.54 16.40 -30.37
CA SER A 154 15.54 15.78 -29.50
C SER A 154 16.65 16.73 -29.00
N THR A 155 16.72 17.94 -29.56
CA THR A 155 17.65 19.01 -29.13
C THR A 155 17.00 20.05 -28.21
N ASP A 156 15.68 19.97 -28.02
CA ASP A 156 14.95 20.85 -27.12
C ASP A 156 14.86 20.18 -25.74
N TYR A 157 15.83 20.43 -24.88
CA TYR A 157 15.84 19.93 -23.49
C TYR A 157 15.05 20.84 -22.55
N ARG A 158 14.39 21.88 -23.07
CA ARG A 158 13.50 22.71 -22.26
C ARG A 158 12.22 21.92 -22.08
N LEU A 159 12.14 21.13 -21.00
CA LEU A 159 10.82 20.92 -20.40
C LEU A 159 10.29 22.31 -20.07
N THR A 160 9.44 22.83 -20.94
CA THR A 160 8.81 24.13 -20.77
C THR A 160 8.04 24.04 -19.47
N SER A 161 8.65 24.61 -18.42
CA SER A 161 8.23 24.62 -17.02
C SER A 161 6.99 23.75 -16.72
N ILE A 162 7.23 22.57 -16.15
CA ILE A 162 6.24 21.65 -15.53
C ILE A 162 5.40 22.33 -14.42
N LYS A 163 5.50 23.65 -14.23
CA LYS A 163 4.81 24.45 -13.20
C LYS A 163 3.30 24.25 -13.19
N GLU A 164 2.69 23.81 -14.29
CA GLU A 164 1.25 23.53 -14.40
C GLU A 164 0.85 22.09 -14.05
N LEU A 165 1.82 21.17 -13.90
CA LEU A 165 1.54 19.82 -13.40
C LEU A 165 1.42 19.85 -11.88
N THR A 166 0.45 19.10 -11.40
CA THR A 166 0.06 19.07 -9.99
C THR A 166 -0.29 17.66 -9.60
N ASN A 167 0.08 17.26 -8.39
CA ASN A 167 -0.56 16.13 -7.72
C ASN A 167 -2.01 16.51 -7.42
N VAL A 168 -2.98 15.78 -7.97
CA VAL A 168 -4.40 16.09 -7.77
C VAL A 168 -4.99 15.10 -6.77
N PHE A 169 -5.47 15.62 -5.65
CA PHE A 169 -6.16 14.84 -4.63
C PHE A 169 -7.67 14.98 -4.78
N VAL A 170 -8.39 13.88 -4.62
CA VAL A 170 -9.85 13.85 -4.58
C VAL A 170 -10.26 13.58 -3.14
N SER A 171 -10.85 14.57 -2.49
CA SER A 171 -11.26 14.49 -1.09
C SER A 171 -12.78 14.51 -0.98
N THR A 172 -13.32 13.67 -0.10
CA THR A 172 -14.71 13.76 0.35
C THR A 172 -14.88 14.76 1.49
N ASP A 173 -13.78 15.27 2.05
CA ASP A 173 -13.80 16.28 3.10
C ASP A 173 -14.21 17.63 2.52
N ARG A 174 -15.30 18.18 3.08
CA ARG A 174 -15.87 19.46 2.68
C ARG A 174 -15.25 20.64 3.44
N LYS A 175 -14.45 20.40 4.49
CA LYS A 175 -13.84 21.45 5.31
C LYS A 175 -12.91 22.37 4.50
N THR A 176 -12.23 21.84 3.49
CA THR A 176 -11.36 22.62 2.59
C THR A 176 -12.13 23.39 1.51
N GLY A 177 -13.44 23.15 1.38
CA GLY A 177 -14.29 23.76 0.35
C GLY A 177 -14.08 23.24 -1.07
N ALA A 178 -13.08 22.40 -1.32
CA ALA A 178 -12.76 21.85 -2.64
C ALA A 178 -12.61 20.32 -2.60
N ILE A 179 -13.43 19.65 -3.41
CA ILE A 179 -13.40 18.18 -3.60
C ILE A 179 -12.15 17.77 -4.40
N ILE A 180 -11.74 18.58 -5.38
CA ILE A 180 -10.55 18.34 -6.20
C ILE A 180 -9.49 19.36 -5.83
N GLN A 181 -8.36 18.88 -5.34
CA GLN A 181 -7.30 19.71 -4.76
C GLN A 181 -5.99 19.51 -5.53
N PRO A 182 -5.61 20.45 -6.39
CA PRO A 182 -4.31 20.42 -7.05
C PRO A 182 -3.21 20.93 -6.11
N ILE A 183 -2.17 20.13 -5.92
CA ILE A 183 -0.98 20.45 -5.13
C ILE A 183 0.23 20.44 -6.07
N LEU A 184 1.11 21.44 -5.91
CA LEU A 184 2.34 21.52 -6.70
C LEU A 184 3.21 20.28 -6.47
N LEU A 185 3.87 19.83 -7.54
CA LEU A 185 4.84 18.75 -7.46
C LEU A 185 6.01 19.15 -6.54
N GLU A 186 6.39 18.24 -5.66
CA GLU A 186 7.61 18.41 -4.86
C GLU A 186 8.85 18.18 -5.73
N LYS A 187 9.95 18.87 -5.39
CA LYS A 187 11.26 18.58 -5.99
C LYS A 187 11.74 17.18 -5.56
N PRO A 188 12.57 16.50 -6.37
CA PRO A 188 13.18 15.23 -5.97
C PRO A 188 13.82 15.34 -4.59
N ASN A 189 13.56 14.34 -3.74
CA ASN A 189 14.17 14.30 -2.41
C ASN A 189 15.66 13.98 -2.54
N PRO A 190 16.58 14.85 -2.07
CA PRO A 190 18.01 14.58 -2.12
C PRO A 190 18.43 13.39 -1.26
N GLU A 191 17.60 12.91 -0.32
CA GLU A 191 17.85 11.72 0.50
C GLU A 191 17.16 10.45 -0.04
N CYS A 192 16.72 10.46 -1.31
CA CYS A 192 16.11 9.29 -1.93
C CYS A 192 17.15 8.34 -2.51
N TYR A 193 17.32 7.16 -1.91
CA TYR A 193 18.22 6.12 -2.40
C TYR A 193 17.83 5.51 -3.78
N GLN A 194 16.68 5.90 -4.35
CA GLN A 194 16.19 5.40 -5.64
C GLN A 194 16.44 6.37 -6.80
N CYS A 195 16.06 7.65 -6.63
CA CYS A 195 16.08 8.63 -7.72
C CYS A 195 17.19 9.67 -7.57
N ASN A 196 17.94 9.64 -6.46
CA ASN A 196 19.15 10.45 -6.35
C ASN A 196 20.26 9.83 -7.20
N ASN A 197 20.91 10.67 -8.02
CA ASN A 197 22.05 10.29 -8.84
C ASN A 197 23.35 10.13 -8.03
N HIS A 198 23.34 10.47 -6.74
CA HIS A 198 24.47 10.26 -5.84
C HIS A 198 24.38 8.90 -5.13
N GLU A 199 25.52 8.27 -4.91
CA GLU A 199 25.65 6.98 -4.22
C GLU A 199 25.22 7.11 -2.75
N GLN A 200 23.94 6.88 -2.45
CA GLN A 200 23.44 6.95 -1.08
C GLN A 200 23.57 5.61 -0.37
N PHE A 201 23.98 5.67 0.90
CA PHE A 201 24.03 4.51 1.77
C PHE A 201 22.67 4.25 2.38
N VAL A 202 22.15 3.04 2.21
CA VAL A 202 21.05 2.52 3.03
C VAL A 202 21.68 1.83 4.22
N ARG A 203 21.50 2.39 5.42
CA ARG A 203 22.10 1.81 6.63
C ARG A 203 21.12 0.85 7.29
N VAL A 204 21.57 -0.38 7.52
CA VAL A 204 20.71 -1.44 8.06
C VAL A 204 21.36 -2.09 9.27
N LYS A 205 20.65 -2.06 10.40
CA LYS A 205 21.01 -2.82 11.59
C LYS A 205 20.49 -4.24 11.50
N VAL A 206 21.39 -5.21 11.68
CA VAL A 206 21.10 -6.64 11.66
C VAL A 206 21.93 -7.35 12.73
N ASN A 207 21.48 -8.51 13.19
CA ASN A 207 22.34 -9.39 13.98
C ASN A 207 23.11 -10.33 13.05
N MET A 208 24.38 -10.02 12.75
CA MET A 208 25.22 -10.79 11.79
C MET A 208 25.31 -12.30 12.10
N SER A 209 25.19 -12.68 13.37
CA SER A 209 25.29 -14.07 13.81
C SER A 209 23.98 -14.84 13.67
N LEU A 210 22.85 -14.16 13.42
CA LEU A 210 21.53 -14.77 13.24
C LEU A 210 20.97 -14.55 11.83
N PHE A 211 21.23 -13.40 11.24
CA PHE A 211 20.69 -12.98 9.95
C PHE A 211 21.36 -13.78 8.84
N THR A 212 20.56 -14.42 7.99
CA THR A 212 21.05 -15.31 6.93
C THR A 212 21.21 -14.58 5.60
N LEU A 213 22.00 -15.16 4.70
CA LEU A 213 22.12 -14.65 3.34
C LEU A 213 20.77 -14.70 2.59
N HIS A 214 19.95 -15.72 2.86
CA HIS A 214 18.56 -15.77 2.39
C HIS A 214 17.72 -14.60 2.89
N SER A 215 17.81 -14.28 4.19
CA SER A 215 17.06 -13.15 4.77
C SER A 215 17.52 -11.81 4.19
N LEU A 216 18.82 -11.65 3.94
CA LEU A 216 19.39 -10.50 3.24
C LEU A 216 18.82 -10.36 1.81
N TYR A 217 18.82 -11.43 1.02
CA TYR A 217 18.32 -11.40 -0.35
C TYR A 217 16.79 -11.22 -0.41
N GLU A 218 16.04 -12.14 0.19
CA GLU A 218 14.59 -12.19 0.04
C GLU A 218 13.88 -11.09 0.82
N HIS A 219 14.23 -10.90 2.09
CA HIS A 219 13.47 -10.03 2.98
C HIS A 219 13.90 -8.57 2.91
N LEU A 220 15.20 -8.30 2.76
CA LEU A 220 15.73 -6.93 2.68
C LEU A 220 15.83 -6.48 1.22
N ILE A 221 16.61 -7.14 0.38
CA ILE A 221 16.91 -6.64 -0.96
C ILE A 221 15.69 -6.74 -1.90
N ARG A 222 15.06 -7.92 -2.03
CA ARG A 222 13.91 -8.09 -2.92
C ARG A 222 12.63 -7.49 -2.36
N LYS A 223 12.24 -7.88 -1.14
CA LYS A 223 10.93 -7.46 -0.59
C LYS A 223 10.91 -6.01 -0.13
N HIS A 224 11.99 -5.50 0.46
CA HIS A 224 12.01 -4.15 1.03
C HIS A 224 12.60 -3.11 0.08
N LEU A 225 13.77 -3.39 -0.51
CA LEU A 225 14.41 -2.48 -1.47
C LEU A 225 13.83 -2.60 -2.89
N LYS A 226 12.97 -3.61 -3.14
CA LYS A 226 12.25 -3.79 -4.41
C LYS A 226 13.15 -4.03 -5.62
N MET A 227 14.34 -4.57 -5.39
CA MET A 227 15.20 -5.06 -6.47
C MET A 227 14.67 -6.42 -6.94
N ASN A 228 14.59 -6.66 -8.24
CA ASN A 228 13.99 -7.89 -8.77
C ASN A 228 15.04 -9.02 -8.84
N LYS A 229 16.16 -8.78 -9.54
CA LYS A 229 17.30 -9.70 -9.67
C LYS A 229 18.65 -8.99 -9.57
N PRO A 230 19.04 -8.54 -8.37
CA PRO A 230 20.30 -7.85 -8.19
C PRO A 230 21.47 -8.80 -7.97
N ASP A 231 22.63 -8.40 -8.48
CA ASP A 231 23.92 -8.90 -8.01
C ASP A 231 24.33 -8.17 -6.73
N VAL A 232 24.96 -8.90 -5.81
CA VAL A 232 25.41 -8.37 -4.52
C VAL A 232 26.88 -8.66 -4.30
N TYR A 233 27.67 -7.59 -4.21
CA TYR A 233 29.12 -7.62 -4.04
C TYR A 233 29.53 -6.99 -2.71
N ILE A 234 30.70 -7.38 -2.20
CA ILE A 234 31.31 -6.70 -1.04
C ILE A 234 32.20 -5.57 -1.52
N ASN A 235 31.99 -4.37 -0.98
CA ASN A 235 32.77 -3.19 -1.31
C ASN A 235 34.06 -3.09 -0.50
N ASP A 236 34.93 -4.09 -0.60
CA ASP A 236 36.25 -4.14 0.06
C ASP A 236 37.42 -4.15 -0.95
N GLY A 237 37.12 -3.97 -2.24
CA GLY A 237 38.08 -4.05 -3.35
C GLY A 237 38.42 -5.48 -3.78
N SER A 238 37.86 -6.51 -3.13
CA SER A 238 38.07 -7.92 -3.52
C SER A 238 37.16 -8.38 -4.66
N ASN A 239 36.13 -7.60 -5.02
CA ASN A 239 35.07 -7.97 -5.95
C ASN A 239 34.40 -9.33 -5.63
N ARG A 240 34.37 -9.73 -4.36
CA ARG A 240 33.74 -10.99 -3.96
C ARG A 240 32.21 -10.89 -4.11
N ILE A 241 31.67 -11.78 -4.93
CA ILE A 241 30.22 -11.91 -5.17
C ILE A 241 29.59 -12.73 -4.04
N LEU A 242 28.58 -12.16 -3.38
CA LEU A 242 27.75 -12.86 -2.41
C LEU A 242 26.55 -13.49 -3.08
N ILE A 243 25.86 -12.75 -3.95
CA ILE A 243 24.67 -13.20 -4.67
C ILE A 243 24.84 -12.80 -6.13
N SER A 244 24.58 -13.72 -7.04
CA SER A 244 24.56 -13.50 -8.49
C SER A 244 23.14 -13.70 -8.99
N ALA A 245 22.66 -12.84 -9.89
CA ALA A 245 21.35 -12.95 -10.52
C ALA A 245 21.20 -14.26 -11.35
N ASP A 246 22.32 -14.83 -11.80
CA ASP A 246 22.38 -16.04 -12.62
C ASP A 246 22.45 -17.35 -11.80
N ASP A 247 22.59 -17.28 -10.48
CA ASP A 247 22.86 -18.46 -9.63
C ASP A 247 21.59 -19.23 -9.16
N GLU A 248 20.39 -18.84 -9.61
CA GLU A 248 19.11 -19.37 -9.08
C GLU A 248 18.91 -20.90 -9.23
N ASP A 249 19.66 -21.57 -10.11
CA ASP A 249 19.45 -23.00 -10.47
C ASP A 249 20.48 -24.01 -9.89
N ASN A 250 21.36 -23.59 -8.97
CA ASN A 250 22.44 -24.46 -8.45
C ASN A 250 22.06 -25.21 -7.15
N GLU A 251 22.22 -26.55 -7.09
CA GLU A 251 21.96 -27.36 -5.87
C GLU A 251 22.77 -26.94 -4.63
N ASN A 252 23.93 -26.30 -4.83
CA ASN A 252 24.77 -25.75 -3.75
C ASN A 252 24.29 -24.39 -3.21
N ASN A 253 23.29 -23.77 -3.85
CA ASN A 253 22.82 -22.44 -3.52
C ASN A 253 22.04 -22.43 -2.19
N ASP A 254 21.29 -23.49 -1.90
CA ASP A 254 20.52 -23.63 -0.66
C ASP A 254 21.41 -23.64 0.59
N GLU A 255 22.53 -24.38 0.55
CA GLU A 255 23.48 -24.41 1.66
C GLU A 255 24.12 -23.04 1.87
N LYS A 256 24.49 -22.34 0.79
CA LYS A 256 25.03 -20.98 0.83
C LYS A 256 24.02 -20.00 1.41
N MET A 257 22.75 -20.08 1.00
CA MET A 257 21.69 -19.15 1.43
C MET A 257 21.30 -19.32 2.90
N SER A 258 21.44 -20.54 3.44
CA SER A 258 21.20 -20.83 4.85
C SER A 258 22.27 -20.27 5.80
N LYS A 259 23.46 -19.94 5.29
CA LYS A 259 24.58 -19.44 6.10
C LYS A 259 24.32 -18.01 6.59
N THR A 260 24.82 -17.72 7.79
CA THR A 260 24.70 -16.40 8.43
C THR A 260 25.72 -15.42 7.84
N LEU A 261 25.44 -14.11 7.96
CA LEU A 261 26.33 -13.08 7.45
C LEU A 261 27.74 -13.15 8.06
N ASP A 262 27.86 -13.52 9.33
CA ASP A 262 29.14 -13.71 10.01
C ASP A 262 29.97 -14.87 9.43
N GLN A 263 29.32 -15.94 8.93
CA GLN A 263 30.02 -17.04 8.24
C GLN A 263 30.62 -16.60 6.90
N PHE A 264 30.09 -15.53 6.29
CA PHE A 264 30.70 -14.86 5.16
C PHE A 264 31.75 -13.82 5.58
N LYS A 265 32.11 -13.74 6.87
CA LYS A 265 33.04 -12.74 7.42
C LYS A 265 32.55 -11.30 7.20
N LEU A 266 31.24 -11.08 7.14
CA LEU A 266 30.67 -9.73 7.12
C LEU A 266 30.66 -9.22 8.57
N ILE A 267 31.14 -7.99 8.74
CA ILE A 267 31.30 -7.36 10.05
C ILE A 267 30.52 -6.04 10.13
N HIS A 268 30.49 -5.44 11.31
CA HIS A 268 29.96 -4.09 11.47
C HIS A 268 30.71 -3.11 10.54
N GLY A 269 29.96 -2.32 9.77
CA GLY A 269 30.49 -1.37 8.80
C GLY A 269 30.76 -1.97 7.42
N THR A 270 30.53 -3.27 7.19
CA THR A 270 30.64 -3.85 5.85
C THR A 270 29.65 -3.19 4.90
N ILE A 271 30.14 -2.76 3.74
CA ILE A 271 29.34 -2.16 2.69
C ILE A 271 29.14 -3.20 1.58
N LEU A 272 27.89 -3.40 1.20
CA LEU A 272 27.51 -4.21 0.05
C LEU A 272 27.10 -3.30 -1.10
N LEU A 273 27.46 -3.67 -2.33
CA LEU A 273 26.97 -3.06 -3.55
C LEU A 273 25.90 -3.98 -4.12
N CYS A 274 24.68 -3.49 -4.18
CA CYS A 274 23.57 -4.16 -4.85
C CYS A 274 23.37 -3.48 -6.19
N ASP A 275 23.57 -4.23 -7.28
CA ASP A 275 23.48 -3.73 -8.65
C ASP A 275 22.42 -4.53 -9.39
N GLU A 276 21.46 -3.84 -10.00
CA GLU A 276 20.49 -4.45 -10.88
C GLU A 276 20.53 -3.75 -12.22
N GLU A 277 20.99 -4.49 -13.22
CA GLU A 277 20.92 -4.11 -14.63
C GLU A 277 19.62 -4.67 -15.18
N SER A 278 18.71 -3.79 -15.62
CA SER A 278 17.48 -4.19 -16.26
C SER A 278 17.50 -3.82 -17.74
N ASP A 279 17.46 -4.83 -18.60
CA ASP A 279 17.27 -4.65 -20.04
C ASP A 279 15.81 -4.26 -20.32
N SER A 280 15.51 -2.97 -20.30
CA SER A 280 14.25 -2.48 -20.86
C SER A 280 14.46 -2.07 -22.31
N ILE A 281 14.02 -2.94 -23.22
CA ILE A 281 13.93 -2.60 -24.65
C ILE A 281 12.80 -1.59 -24.80
N ASN A 282 13.13 -0.32 -25.03
CA ASN A 282 12.13 0.66 -25.46
C ASN A 282 11.80 0.40 -26.94
N GLU A 283 10.78 -0.43 -27.20
CA GLU A 283 10.32 -0.84 -28.54
C GLU A 283 10.05 0.35 -29.49
N ILE A 284 9.77 1.54 -28.94
CA ILE A 284 9.40 2.74 -29.71
C ILE A 284 10.64 3.54 -30.19
N SER A 285 11.81 3.36 -29.58
CA SER A 285 12.97 4.24 -29.83
C SER A 285 14.24 3.55 -30.32
N ASN A 286 14.31 2.20 -30.34
CA ASN A 286 15.57 1.46 -30.56
C ASN A 286 16.72 1.98 -29.68
N THR A 287 16.40 2.54 -28.51
CA THR A 287 17.39 2.94 -27.51
C THR A 287 17.21 2.07 -26.28
N GLU A 288 18.27 1.36 -25.90
CA GLU A 288 18.34 0.64 -24.64
C GLU A 288 18.27 1.68 -23.52
N SER A 289 17.19 1.65 -22.75
CA SER A 289 17.08 2.43 -21.53
C SER A 289 17.42 1.50 -20.39
N ILE A 290 18.71 1.42 -20.07
CA ILE A 290 19.16 0.60 -18.95
C ILE A 290 18.77 1.34 -17.67
N GLN A 291 17.73 0.89 -16.98
CA GLN A 291 17.44 1.40 -15.65
C GLN A 291 18.37 0.65 -14.68
N ASN A 292 19.53 1.25 -14.42
CA ASN A 292 20.51 0.74 -13.47
C ASN A 292 20.14 1.19 -12.05
N MET A 293 19.78 0.24 -11.21
CA MET A 293 19.54 0.50 -9.79
C MET A 293 20.77 0.05 -8.99
N LYS A 294 21.52 1.04 -8.47
CA LYS A 294 22.71 0.79 -7.65
C LYS A 294 22.47 1.28 -6.23
N ILE A 295 22.44 0.36 -5.27
CA ILE A 295 22.31 0.66 -3.85
C ILE A 295 23.58 0.25 -3.10
N LYS A 296 24.09 1.16 -2.27
CA LYS A 296 25.12 0.82 -1.28
C LYS A 296 24.45 0.50 0.05
N LEU A 297 24.55 -0.74 0.49
CA LEU A 297 23.97 -1.19 1.75
C LEU A 297 25.07 -1.24 2.83
N MET A 298 24.97 -0.41 3.86
CA MET A 298 25.91 -0.44 4.99
C MET A 298 25.31 -1.25 6.14
N LEU A 299 26.00 -2.32 6.51
CA LEU A 299 25.55 -3.26 7.52
C LEU A 299 26.08 -2.89 8.91
N GLU A 300 25.19 -2.71 9.87
CA GLU A 300 25.51 -2.42 11.27
C GLU A 300 25.12 -3.59 12.17
N HIS A 301 26.09 -4.23 12.82
CA HIS A 301 25.78 -5.31 13.77
C HIS A 301 25.05 -4.79 15.02
N THR A 302 23.99 -5.48 15.46
CA THR A 302 23.35 -5.29 16.77
C THR A 302 22.95 -6.60 17.42
N ASN A 303 23.12 -6.70 18.75
CA ASN A 303 22.67 -7.82 19.57
C ASN A 303 21.23 -7.66 20.09
N THR A 304 20.61 -6.49 19.88
CA THR A 304 19.23 -6.23 20.32
C THR A 304 18.19 -7.00 19.51
N ILE A 305 18.53 -7.34 18.27
CA ILE A 305 17.67 -8.14 17.38
C ILE A 305 17.95 -9.61 17.67
N THR A 306 16.90 -10.33 18.08
CA THR A 306 16.98 -11.76 18.44
C THR A 306 16.28 -12.66 17.41
N ASN A 307 15.52 -12.08 16.48
CA ASN A 307 14.87 -12.83 15.41
C ASN A 307 15.76 -12.84 14.16
N LYS A 308 15.89 -14.02 13.53
CA LYS A 308 16.77 -14.27 12.38
C LYS A 308 16.36 -13.54 11.08
N ASP A 309 15.10 -13.13 10.97
CA ASP A 309 14.57 -12.43 9.77
C ASP A 309 14.32 -10.94 10.01
N GLU A 310 14.67 -10.44 11.20
CA GLU A 310 14.44 -9.06 11.59
C GLU A 310 15.65 -8.17 11.28
N TYR A 311 15.37 -6.98 10.76
CA TYR A 311 16.35 -5.95 10.46
C TYR A 311 15.71 -4.57 10.66
N ILE A 312 16.55 -3.56 10.81
CA ILE A 312 16.11 -2.17 11.02
C ILE A 312 16.85 -1.29 10.02
N ILE A 313 16.11 -0.65 9.10
CA ILE A 313 16.67 0.40 8.25
C ILE A 313 16.67 1.71 9.04
N ILE A 314 17.85 2.28 9.28
CA ILE A 314 18.04 3.46 10.12
C ILE A 314 17.39 4.68 9.48
N ASP A 315 17.50 4.80 8.16
CA ASP A 315 16.96 5.95 7.43
C ASP A 315 15.41 5.94 7.43
N ASP A 316 14.78 4.77 7.56
CA ASP A 316 13.33 4.63 7.80
C ASP A 316 12.93 4.89 9.25
N GLN A 317 13.80 4.62 10.23
CA GLN A 317 13.51 4.91 11.63
C GLN A 317 13.40 6.40 11.88
N ILE A 318 14.25 7.23 11.26
CA ILE A 318 14.13 8.68 11.34
C ILE A 318 12.74 9.13 10.86
N ASN A 319 12.26 8.56 9.74
CA ASN A 319 10.93 8.85 9.22
C ASN A 319 9.79 8.35 10.14
N LYS A 320 9.96 7.19 10.79
CA LYS A 320 8.99 6.66 11.76
C LYS A 320 8.98 7.43 13.09
N GLU A 321 10.13 7.83 13.61
CA GLU A 321 10.26 8.63 14.83
C GLU A 321 9.70 10.04 14.64
N ILE A 322 9.92 10.64 13.47
CA ILE A 322 9.25 11.89 13.07
C ILE A 322 7.72 11.69 13.09
N LYS A 323 7.21 10.61 12.46
CA LYS A 323 5.78 10.27 12.47
C LYS A 323 5.23 10.04 13.88
N GLN A 324 5.98 9.37 14.76
CA GLN A 324 5.57 9.10 16.14
C GLN A 324 5.63 10.35 17.02
N THR A 325 6.62 11.22 16.80
CA THR A 325 6.75 12.51 17.51
C THR A 325 5.62 13.46 17.11
N LEU A 326 5.24 13.47 15.83
CA LEU A 326 4.04 14.18 15.35
C LEU A 326 2.78 13.63 16.03
N LYS A 327 2.61 12.29 16.10
CA LYS A 327 1.50 11.67 16.83
C LYS A 327 1.44 12.04 18.32
N ARG A 328 2.59 12.13 19.01
CA ARG A 328 2.63 12.53 20.43
C ARG A 328 2.29 14.01 20.64
N LYS A 329 2.78 14.89 19.77
CA LYS A 329 2.42 16.32 19.81
C LYS A 329 0.93 16.56 19.57
N LEU A 330 0.27 15.68 18.82
CA LEU A 330 -1.16 15.70 18.58
C LEU A 330 -1.98 15.12 19.76
N SER A 331 -1.38 14.30 20.62
CA SER A 331 -2.03 13.69 21.79
C SER A 331 -1.90 14.50 23.08
N ASP A 332 -1.01 15.49 23.14
CA ASP A 332 -0.84 16.35 24.32
C ASP A 332 -1.81 17.56 24.34
N ASN A 333 -2.69 17.67 23.34
CA ASN A 333 -3.81 18.62 23.30
C ASN A 333 -5.12 17.88 23.64
N ASP A 334 -5.29 17.51 24.91
CA ASP A 334 -6.58 17.01 25.41
C ASP A 334 -7.48 18.20 25.79
N ASP A 335 -8.54 18.43 25.03
CA ASP A 335 -9.92 18.14 25.45
C ASP A 335 -10.94 18.66 24.40
N ASP A 336 -11.88 17.77 24.05
CA ASP A 336 -13.08 17.93 23.20
C ASP A 336 -12.90 18.04 21.66
N ASP A 337 -12.67 16.89 21.02
CA ASP A 337 -13.39 16.39 19.81
C ASP A 337 -12.53 15.36 19.05
N VAL A 338 -12.57 14.09 19.51
CA VAL A 338 -11.98 12.97 18.78
C VAL A 338 -13.04 12.36 17.85
N GLU A 339 -13.15 12.89 16.64
CA GLU A 339 -13.67 12.13 15.48
C GLU A 339 -12.81 12.38 14.22
N HIS A 340 -12.03 11.35 13.87
CA HIS A 340 -11.54 10.98 12.54
C HIS A 340 -10.38 11.75 11.86
N LEU A 341 -9.17 11.53 12.36
CA LEU A 341 -8.03 10.80 11.72
C LEU A 341 -7.71 10.88 10.19
N ASP A 342 -8.08 11.91 9.42
CA ASP A 342 -7.71 11.98 7.98
C ASP A 342 -6.77 13.14 7.55
N ASP A 343 -6.06 13.80 8.46
CA ASP A 343 -5.18 14.95 8.15
C ASP A 343 -3.67 14.64 8.01
N TYR A 344 -3.29 13.38 7.75
CA TYR A 344 -1.89 12.94 7.81
C TYR A 344 -0.94 13.56 6.77
N GLN A 345 -1.44 14.33 5.79
CA GLN A 345 -0.63 14.98 4.74
C GLN A 345 -0.48 16.50 4.89
N ASN A 346 -1.34 17.19 5.66
CA ASN A 346 -1.29 18.66 5.76
C ASN A 346 -0.22 19.18 6.74
N GLU A 347 0.14 18.42 7.78
CA GLU A 347 1.05 18.92 8.82
C GLU A 347 2.55 18.76 8.51
N LEU A 348 2.92 17.85 7.58
CA LEU A 348 4.30 17.74 7.08
C LEU A 348 4.78 19.05 6.41
N ASN A 349 3.84 19.86 5.90
CA ASN A 349 4.12 21.15 5.29
C ASN A 349 4.43 22.28 6.30
N ILE A 350 4.00 22.16 7.56
CA ILE A 350 4.26 23.17 8.60
C ILE A 350 5.69 23.04 9.14
N VAL A 351 6.23 21.81 9.21
CA VAL A 351 7.60 21.55 9.69
C VAL A 351 8.65 22.05 8.69
N LYS A 352 8.41 21.95 7.37
CA LYS A 352 9.31 22.50 6.35
C LYS A 352 9.40 24.05 6.40
N LYS A 353 8.33 24.74 6.82
CA LYS A 353 8.29 26.21 6.91
C LYS A 353 9.10 26.79 8.07
N THR A 354 9.31 26.01 9.15
CA THR A 354 10.00 26.50 10.36
C THR A 354 11.54 26.43 10.24
N LYS A 355 12.08 25.68 9.26
CA LYS A 355 13.53 25.61 8.99
C LYS A 355 14.05 26.71 8.04
N GLN A 356 13.18 27.52 7.44
CA GLN A 356 13.56 28.62 6.52
C GLN A 356 13.63 30.01 7.18
N LEU A 357 13.31 30.15 8.47
CA LEU A 357 13.46 31.40 9.23
C LEU A 357 14.66 31.34 10.17
N SER A 358 15.86 31.17 9.62
CA SER A 358 17.10 31.52 10.32
C SER A 358 18.27 31.74 9.36
N THR A 359 18.11 32.65 8.40
CA THR A 359 19.25 33.37 7.80
C THR A 359 18.81 34.79 7.49
N VAL A 360 19.12 35.70 8.40
CA VAL A 360 19.06 37.15 8.20
C VAL A 360 20.21 37.54 7.27
N SER A 361 19.90 38.18 6.16
CA SER A 361 20.78 39.19 5.54
C SER A 361 19.90 40.25 4.87
N HIS A 362 20.11 41.49 5.32
CA HIS A 362 19.57 42.72 4.76
C HIS A 362 19.78 42.82 3.26
N GLU A 363 18.77 43.30 2.53
CA GLU A 363 18.92 44.47 1.66
C GLU A 363 17.54 45.05 1.34
N ASN A 364 17.46 46.38 1.45
CA ASN A 364 16.30 47.19 1.15
C ASN A 364 16.09 47.20 -0.36
N ASP A 365 14.86 47.01 -0.83
CA ASP A 365 14.24 48.05 -1.64
C ASP A 365 12.72 47.92 -1.64
N ARG A 366 12.10 49.10 -1.52
CA ARG A 366 10.66 49.30 -1.52
C ARG A 366 10.16 49.04 -2.93
N ASP A 367 9.15 48.21 -3.10
CA ASP A 367 8.11 48.51 -4.09
C ASP A 367 6.79 47.82 -3.78
N HIS A 368 5.74 48.61 -3.97
CA HIS A 368 4.38 48.35 -3.57
C HIS A 368 3.75 47.17 -4.33
N ILE A 369 3.01 46.35 -3.59
CA ILE A 369 2.16 45.28 -4.12
C ILE A 369 1.08 45.91 -5.02
N HIS A 370 1.27 45.82 -6.32
CA HIS A 370 0.21 45.97 -7.31
C HIS A 370 -0.25 44.57 -7.76
N ILE A 371 -1.41 44.17 -7.26
CA ILE A 371 -2.20 43.08 -7.84
C ILE A 371 -2.73 43.60 -9.18
N SER A 372 -2.07 43.24 -10.28
CA SER A 372 -2.59 43.51 -11.61
C SER A 372 -3.66 42.48 -11.98
N ARG A 373 -4.90 42.93 -11.84
CA ARG A 373 -6.11 42.39 -12.46
C ARG A 373 -6.04 42.54 -13.99
N ALA A 374 -5.83 41.44 -14.71
CA ALA A 374 -6.13 41.22 -16.14
C ALA A 374 -5.65 39.78 -16.47
N MET A 375 -6.40 38.83 -17.03
CA MET A 375 -7.67 38.81 -17.73
C MET A 375 -8.37 37.48 -17.40
N PHE A 376 -9.54 37.53 -16.77
CA PHE A 376 -10.54 36.46 -16.90
C PHE A 376 -11.56 36.99 -17.89
N ASP A 377 -11.27 36.84 -19.18
CA ASP A 377 -12.29 36.97 -20.21
C ASP A 377 -12.17 35.73 -21.10
N ASN A 378 -13.27 34.98 -21.13
CA ASN A 378 -13.58 33.82 -21.97
C ASN A 378 -12.99 32.46 -21.54
N ASP A 379 -13.66 31.79 -20.59
CA ASP A 379 -14.46 30.59 -20.93
C ASP A 379 -15.18 30.01 -19.69
N PRO A 380 -16.52 29.88 -19.70
CA PRO A 380 -17.24 29.06 -18.75
C PRO A 380 -17.80 27.83 -19.47
N MET A 381 -17.18 26.65 -19.34
CA MET A 381 -17.89 25.40 -19.66
C MET A 381 -17.60 24.28 -18.66
N LEU A 382 -18.54 24.15 -17.71
CA LEU A 382 -18.94 22.89 -17.10
C LEU A 382 -19.32 21.90 -18.22
N VAL A 383 -18.65 20.75 -18.28
CA VAL A 383 -18.98 19.68 -19.22
C VAL A 383 -19.71 18.56 -18.48
N HIS A 384 -21.02 18.46 -18.73
CA HIS A 384 -21.81 17.25 -18.48
C HIS A 384 -21.70 16.32 -19.69
N THR A 385 -21.40 15.05 -19.44
CA THR A 385 -21.32 14.00 -20.47
C THR A 385 -22.60 13.18 -20.51
N ASN A 386 -23.13 12.88 -21.69
CA ASN A 386 -23.98 11.70 -21.94
C ASN A 386 -23.85 11.23 -23.40
N GLY A 387 -23.40 9.98 -23.57
CA GLY A 387 -23.93 8.97 -24.51
C GLY A 387 -23.66 9.07 -26.02
N TYR A 388 -22.89 8.08 -26.52
CA TYR A 388 -22.85 7.42 -27.86
C TYR A 388 -23.98 7.74 -28.89
N HIS A 389 -23.78 7.81 -30.22
CA HIS A 389 -23.19 6.81 -31.13
C HIS A 389 -22.77 7.39 -32.53
N GLN A 390 -21.63 6.89 -33.03
CA GLN A 390 -21.17 6.60 -34.41
C GLN A 390 -21.37 7.51 -35.64
N ASN A 391 -20.21 7.82 -36.25
CA ASN A 391 -19.85 7.93 -37.67
C ASN A 391 -20.65 8.86 -38.59
N THR A 392 -20.05 9.99 -38.94
CA THR A 392 -19.52 10.25 -40.28
C THR A 392 -18.66 11.51 -40.26
N SER A 393 -17.65 11.53 -41.12
CA SER A 393 -16.72 12.62 -41.43
C SER A 393 -17.39 13.99 -41.50
N ASP A 394 -16.72 15.00 -40.95
CA ASP A 394 -17.09 16.42 -40.88
C ASP A 394 -18.02 16.80 -39.70
N THR A 395 -17.44 17.39 -38.65
CA THR A 395 -18.22 18.09 -37.61
C THR A 395 -17.64 19.46 -37.29
N ASN A 396 -17.92 20.43 -38.17
CA ASN A 396 -18.19 21.79 -37.71
C ASN A 396 -19.50 21.75 -36.91
N LEU A 397 -19.39 21.63 -35.58
CA LEU A 397 -20.55 21.62 -34.68
C LEU A 397 -21.18 23.02 -34.61
N LYS A 398 -22.14 23.29 -35.49
CA LYS A 398 -23.07 24.42 -35.39
C LYS A 398 -24.19 24.03 -34.41
N ILE A 399 -24.06 24.46 -33.16
CA ILE A 399 -25.12 24.32 -32.15
C ILE A 399 -26.08 25.51 -32.28
N THR A 400 -27.33 25.24 -32.65
CA THR A 400 -28.40 26.26 -32.64
C THR A 400 -29.21 26.10 -31.37
N LEU A 401 -29.12 27.09 -30.48
CA LEU A 401 -29.85 27.12 -29.21
C LEU A 401 -31.32 27.51 -29.46
N LYS A 402 -32.27 26.65 -29.11
CA LYS A 402 -33.68 27.05 -28.91
C LYS A 402 -33.98 27.05 -27.41
N LYS A 403 -34.36 28.22 -26.88
CA LYS A 403 -34.91 28.39 -25.52
C LYS A 403 -36.26 27.68 -25.44
N ASN A 404 -36.39 26.63 -24.63
CA ASN A 404 -37.70 26.12 -24.23
C ASN A 404 -38.13 26.77 -22.91
N LYS A 405 -39.29 27.41 -22.94
CA LYS A 405 -40.00 27.96 -21.78
C LYS A 405 -40.50 26.81 -20.90
N LEU A 406 -40.49 27.04 -19.58
CA LEU A 406 -41.24 26.24 -18.61
C LEU A 406 -42.74 26.31 -18.92
N ASN A 407 -43.40 25.16 -19.00
CA ASN A 407 -44.86 25.06 -18.83
C ASN A 407 -45.16 24.52 -17.42
N ASN A 408 -46.25 25.02 -16.83
CA ASN A 408 -46.58 24.98 -15.41
C ASN A 408 -46.94 23.61 -14.79
N ASP A 409 -46.79 22.49 -15.49
CA ASP A 409 -47.35 21.20 -15.03
C ASP A 409 -46.31 20.12 -14.64
N GLY A 410 -45.07 20.51 -14.33
CA GLY A 410 -44.18 19.70 -13.49
C GLY A 410 -43.82 18.29 -13.97
N LYS A 411 -43.84 18.00 -15.27
CA LYS A 411 -43.34 16.73 -15.83
C LYS A 411 -42.38 16.96 -16.99
N PHE A 412 -41.18 16.39 -16.88
CA PHE A 412 -40.20 16.32 -17.97
C PHE A 412 -40.57 15.18 -18.92
N SER A 413 -40.90 15.50 -20.17
CA SER A 413 -40.92 14.52 -21.26
C SER A 413 -39.55 14.52 -21.94
N PHE A 414 -38.86 13.38 -21.94
CA PHE A 414 -37.69 13.19 -22.79
C PHE A 414 -38.14 12.75 -24.18
N SER A 415 -37.73 13.50 -25.20
CA SER A 415 -37.64 13.04 -26.59
C SER A 415 -36.18 13.10 -27.00
#